data_AF-A0A442B486-F1
#
_entry.id   AF-A0A442B486-F1
#
_cell.length_a   1.000
_cell.length_b   1.000
_cell.length_c   1.000
_cell.angle_alpha   90.00
_cell.angle_beta   90.00
_cell.angle_gamma   90.00
#
_symmetry.space_group_name_H-M   'P 1'
#
loop_
_entity.id
_entity.type
_entity.pdbx_description
1 polymer ?
#
loop_
_entity_poly.entity_id
_entity_poly.type
_entity_poly.pdbx_seq_one_letter_code
_entity_poly.pdbx_strand_id
1 'polypeptide(L)'
;MQLTLEQATGLCRMAALGAGANEEAAQSLTASTIAAEAEGLSTVGLSHFIDYLEALEAGRIDGNADPAITRPALAVYLSDARGGLAHTGFDRTIDDLVKAARLFGVSIFSQKNAYTCGALGYFTGRLAEQGLVSFAATNGPALLAGSGSVKPVYCTNPMSFASPAADGPPLVIDQSSSATAFVNIRKAAEDGKNIPEGWALDASGNPTTDPAAAMKGAMLAFGGQRGANIALMVEVLAAGISGANWSLDAPSFTGGKDSPGTGLFV
;
A
#
# COMPACT_ATOMS: atom_id res chain seq x y z
N MET A 1 7.40 -25.58 -6.87
CA MET A 1 8.49 -25.09 -7.73
C MET A 1 9.31 -24.09 -6.91
N GLN A 2 10.64 -24.13 -6.97
CA GLN A 2 11.52 -23.11 -6.37
C GLN A 2 12.13 -22.29 -7.50
N LEU A 3 12.12 -20.96 -7.39
CA LEU A 3 12.68 -20.03 -8.36
C LEU A 3 13.77 -19.20 -7.69
N THR A 4 14.81 -18.84 -8.43
CA THR A 4 15.75 -17.78 -7.98
C THR A 4 15.07 -16.41 -8.11
N LEU A 5 15.56 -15.39 -7.38
CA LEU A 5 15.06 -14.02 -7.50
C LEU A 5 15.19 -13.48 -8.93
N GLU A 6 16.26 -13.85 -9.65
CA GLU A 6 16.47 -13.47 -11.05
C GLU A 6 15.41 -14.10 -11.97
N GLN A 7 15.14 -15.40 -11.79
CA GLN A 7 14.07 -16.08 -12.54
C GLN A 7 12.70 -15.47 -12.25
N ALA A 8 12.40 -15.21 -10.97
CA ALA A 8 11.15 -14.58 -10.56
C ALA A 8 11.02 -13.16 -11.16
N THR A 9 12.10 -12.37 -11.17
CA THR A 9 12.14 -11.03 -11.78
C THR A 9 11.81 -11.10 -13.27
N GLY A 10 12.46 -12.01 -14.01
CA GLY A 10 12.20 -12.19 -15.44
C GLY A 10 10.75 -12.57 -15.73
N LEU A 11 10.20 -13.52 -14.96
CA LEU A 11 8.82 -13.96 -15.10
C LEU A 11 7.81 -12.86 -14.77
N CYS A 12 7.98 -12.14 -13.66
CA CYS A 12 7.10 -11.04 -13.27
C CYS A 12 7.10 -9.95 -14.33
N ARG A 13 8.27 -9.53 -14.81
CA ARG A 13 8.35 -8.50 -15.84
C ARG A 13 7.62 -8.92 -17.12
N MET A 14 7.85 -10.15 -17.60
CA MET A 14 7.14 -10.66 -18.79
C MET A 14 5.62 -10.73 -18.58
N ALA A 15 5.17 -11.16 -17.39
CA ALA A 15 3.75 -11.23 -17.07
C ALA A 15 3.10 -9.83 -17.02
N ALA A 16 3.75 -8.85 -16.39
CA ALA A 16 3.24 -7.47 -16.33
C ALA A 16 3.12 -6.85 -17.74
N LEU A 17 4.14 -7.05 -18.60
CA LEU A 17 4.08 -6.62 -20.00
C LEU A 17 2.94 -7.31 -20.76
N GLY A 18 2.79 -8.63 -20.56
CA GLY A 18 1.70 -9.41 -21.16
C GLY A 18 0.31 -8.98 -20.72
N ALA A 19 0.17 -8.51 -19.48
CA ALA A 19 -1.07 -8.00 -18.91
C ALA A 19 -1.39 -6.54 -19.33
N GLY A 20 -0.49 -5.87 -20.07
CA GLY A 20 -0.74 -4.54 -20.63
C GLY A 20 0.01 -3.37 -19.97
N ALA A 21 0.95 -3.66 -19.06
CA ALA A 21 1.87 -2.63 -18.56
C ALA A 21 2.90 -2.23 -19.63
N ASN A 22 3.28 -0.95 -19.64
CA ASN A 22 4.46 -0.50 -20.37
C ASN A 22 5.75 -0.94 -19.64
N GLU A 23 6.90 -0.68 -20.27
CA GLU A 23 8.21 -1.10 -19.72
C GLU A 23 8.53 -0.50 -18.35
N GLU A 24 8.24 0.79 -18.16
CA GLU A 24 8.49 1.47 -16.88
C GLU A 24 7.61 0.90 -15.77
N ALA A 25 6.31 0.78 -16.01
CA ALA A 25 5.35 0.22 -15.08
C ALA A 25 5.67 -1.24 -14.73
N ALA A 26 6.02 -2.05 -15.72
CA ALA A 26 6.42 -3.44 -15.53
C ALA A 26 7.70 -3.55 -14.67
N GLN A 27 8.69 -2.68 -14.91
CA GLN A 27 9.92 -2.63 -14.12
C GLN A 27 9.64 -2.23 -12.67
N SER A 28 8.92 -1.13 -12.45
CA SER A 28 8.59 -0.63 -11.11
C SER A 28 7.80 -1.66 -10.29
N LEU A 29 6.76 -2.24 -10.88
CA LEU A 29 5.93 -3.24 -10.21
C LEU A 29 6.72 -4.53 -9.90
N THR A 30 7.56 -4.97 -10.83
CA THR A 30 8.40 -6.15 -10.62
C THR A 30 9.39 -5.89 -9.49
N ALA A 31 10.05 -4.72 -9.47
CA ALA A 31 11.03 -4.39 -8.46
C ALA A 31 10.43 -4.40 -7.04
N SER A 32 9.26 -3.80 -6.85
CA SER A 32 8.61 -3.79 -5.53
C SER A 32 8.11 -5.18 -5.12
N THR A 33 7.54 -5.94 -6.06
CA THR A 33 7.08 -7.31 -5.83
C THR A 33 8.22 -8.22 -5.39
N ILE A 34 9.35 -8.17 -6.09
CA ILE A 34 10.51 -9.03 -5.81
C ILE A 34 11.19 -8.61 -4.51
N ALA A 35 11.25 -7.31 -4.21
CA ALA A 35 11.76 -6.82 -2.92
C ALA A 35 10.93 -7.38 -1.75
N ALA A 36 9.59 -7.27 -1.83
CA ALA A 36 8.70 -7.83 -0.82
C ALA A 36 8.86 -9.35 -0.67
N GLU A 37 8.99 -10.09 -1.78
CA GLU A 37 9.21 -11.54 -1.73
C GLU A 37 10.55 -11.91 -1.09
N ALA A 38 11.62 -11.16 -1.39
CA ALA A 38 12.94 -11.37 -0.83
C ALA A 38 12.99 -11.12 0.69
N GLU A 39 12.14 -10.23 1.19
CA GLU A 39 11.94 -9.97 2.62
C GLU A 39 11.00 -10.97 3.31
N GLY A 40 10.45 -11.93 2.57
CA GLY A 40 9.50 -12.93 3.08
C GLY A 40 8.08 -12.39 3.27
N LEU A 41 7.76 -11.22 2.70
CA LEU A 41 6.44 -10.59 2.76
C LEU A 41 5.54 -11.07 1.61
N SER A 42 5.42 -12.40 1.42
CA SER A 42 4.77 -12.99 0.24
C SER A 42 3.31 -12.59 0.04
N THR A 43 2.61 -12.09 1.08
CA THR A 43 1.23 -11.59 0.99
C THR A 43 1.11 -10.25 0.25
N VAL A 44 2.21 -9.49 0.17
CA VAL A 44 2.34 -8.24 -0.61
C VAL A 44 3.43 -8.35 -1.70
N GLY A 45 4.09 -9.50 -1.80
CA GLY A 45 4.97 -9.91 -2.90
C GLY A 45 4.23 -10.66 -4.00
N LEU A 46 4.69 -11.86 -4.37
CA LEU A 46 4.18 -12.62 -5.52
C LEU A 46 2.68 -12.95 -5.44
N SER A 47 2.13 -13.13 -4.24
CA SER A 47 0.69 -13.40 -4.10
C SER A 47 -0.16 -12.20 -4.53
N HIS A 48 0.26 -11.00 -4.13
CA HIS A 48 -0.43 -9.76 -4.50
C HIS A 48 -0.13 -9.33 -5.94
N PHE A 49 1.01 -9.75 -6.49
CA PHE A 49 1.34 -9.53 -7.90
C PHE A 49 0.26 -10.04 -8.85
N ILE A 50 -0.41 -11.15 -8.51
CA ILE A 50 -1.54 -11.66 -9.29
C ILE A 50 -2.70 -10.66 -9.32
N ASP A 51 -3.02 -10.01 -8.19
CA ASP A 51 -4.06 -8.98 -8.13
C ASP A 51 -3.71 -7.79 -9.06
N TYR A 52 -2.42 -7.44 -9.21
CA TYR A 52 -2.00 -6.40 -10.15
C TYR A 52 -2.18 -6.82 -11.61
N LEU A 53 -1.84 -8.07 -11.96
CA LEU A 53 -2.04 -8.58 -13.32
C LEU A 53 -3.52 -8.57 -13.69
N GLU A 54 -4.38 -9.07 -12.81
CA GLU A 54 -5.82 -9.05 -13.01
C GLU A 54 -6.37 -7.62 -13.12
N ALA A 55 -5.83 -6.68 -12.34
CA ALA A 55 -6.24 -5.28 -12.40
C ALA A 55 -5.76 -4.56 -13.68
N LEU A 56 -4.59 -4.89 -14.20
CA LEU A 56 -4.12 -4.43 -15.52
C LEU A 56 -5.06 -4.95 -16.63
N GLU A 57 -5.33 -6.25 -16.65
CA GLU A 57 -6.22 -6.86 -17.65
C GLU A 57 -7.66 -6.32 -17.58
N ALA A 58 -8.15 -6.04 -16.36
CA ALA A 58 -9.47 -5.48 -16.13
C ALA A 58 -9.56 -3.96 -16.40
N GLY A 59 -8.43 -3.28 -16.67
CA GLY A 59 -8.37 -1.83 -16.87
C GLY A 59 -8.51 -1.00 -15.59
N ARG A 60 -8.42 -1.62 -14.40
CA ARG A 60 -8.37 -0.92 -13.10
C ARG A 60 -7.01 -0.25 -12.87
N ILE A 61 -5.97 -0.75 -13.53
CA ILE A 61 -4.66 -0.10 -13.64
C ILE A 61 -4.48 0.29 -15.11
N ASP A 62 -4.27 1.57 -15.37
CA ASP A 62 -3.76 1.99 -16.67
C ASP A 62 -2.26 1.70 -16.73
N GLY A 63 -1.91 0.59 -17.40
CA GLY A 63 -0.53 0.15 -17.58
C GLY A 63 0.34 1.10 -18.41
N ASN A 64 -0.26 2.09 -19.08
CA ASN A 64 0.42 3.11 -19.86
C ASN A 64 0.31 4.51 -19.23
N ALA A 65 -0.22 4.62 -18.01
CA ALA A 65 -0.38 5.90 -17.33
C ALA A 65 0.95 6.64 -17.21
N ASP A 66 0.94 7.91 -17.59
CA ASP A 66 2.06 8.83 -17.46
C ASP A 66 1.83 9.76 -16.26
N PRO A 67 2.48 9.51 -15.10
CA PRO A 67 2.22 10.27 -13.89
C PRO A 67 2.55 11.75 -14.07
N ALA A 68 1.60 12.62 -13.74
CA ALA A 68 1.78 14.07 -13.84
C ALA A 68 2.43 14.60 -12.57
N ILE A 69 3.72 14.92 -12.65
CA ILE A 69 4.51 15.40 -11.53
C ILE A 69 4.61 16.92 -11.57
N THR A 70 4.38 17.55 -10.43
CA THR A 70 4.56 18.99 -10.22
C THR A 70 5.37 19.26 -8.96
N ARG A 71 6.04 20.41 -8.92
CA ARG A 71 6.86 20.85 -7.78
C ARG A 71 6.41 22.24 -7.33
N PRO A 72 5.32 22.35 -6.55
CA PRO A 72 4.77 23.65 -6.15
C PRO A 72 5.67 24.41 -5.15
N ALA A 73 6.58 23.71 -4.47
CA ALA A 73 7.57 24.31 -3.58
C ALA A 73 8.91 23.58 -3.67
N LEU A 74 9.97 24.19 -3.15
CA LEU A 74 11.35 23.69 -3.30
C LEU A 74 11.55 22.26 -2.79
N ALA A 75 10.79 21.82 -1.79
CA ALA A 75 10.89 20.49 -1.21
C ALA A 75 9.55 19.73 -1.21
N VAL A 76 8.64 20.06 -2.13
CA VAL A 76 7.33 19.41 -2.24
C VAL A 76 7.13 18.94 -3.67
N TYR A 77 6.89 17.63 -3.82
CA TYR A 77 6.61 16.97 -5.09
C TYR A 77 5.21 16.39 -5.03
N LEU A 78 4.36 16.79 -5.96
CA LEU A 78 3.01 16.24 -6.11
C LEU A 78 2.94 15.39 -7.37
N SER A 79 2.25 14.25 -7.30
CA SER A 79 2.05 13.34 -8.42
C SER A 79 0.56 12.98 -8.57
N ASP A 80 0.05 13.01 -9.79
CA ASP A 80 -1.20 12.33 -10.16
C ASP A 80 -0.84 11.08 -10.96
N ALA A 81 -1.09 9.91 -10.39
CA ALA A 81 -0.76 8.63 -11.02
C ALA A 81 -1.70 8.29 -12.19
N ARG A 82 -2.80 9.05 -12.41
CA ARG A 82 -3.72 8.90 -13.53
C ARG A 82 -4.28 7.48 -13.69
N GLY A 83 -4.59 6.81 -12.59
CA GLY A 83 -5.08 5.43 -12.58
C GLY A 83 -3.98 4.38 -12.75
N GLY A 84 -2.71 4.80 -12.77
CA GLY A 84 -1.55 3.91 -12.84
C GLY A 84 -1.09 3.37 -11.48
N LEU A 85 0.12 2.83 -11.47
CA LEU A 85 0.76 2.28 -10.28
C LEU A 85 1.23 3.38 -9.33
N ALA A 86 1.21 3.09 -8.03
CA ALA A 86 1.80 3.99 -7.03
C ALA A 86 3.31 4.21 -7.21
N HIS A 87 3.99 3.23 -7.82
CA HIS A 87 5.45 3.16 -7.92
C HIS A 87 6.06 4.16 -8.91
N THR A 88 5.46 4.34 -10.09
CA THR A 88 6.11 5.05 -11.21
C THR A 88 6.33 6.53 -10.92
N GLY A 89 5.35 7.22 -10.33
CA GLY A 89 5.52 8.62 -9.93
C GLY A 89 6.56 8.82 -8.83
N PHE A 90 6.69 7.87 -7.90
CA PHE A 90 7.74 7.89 -6.89
C PHE A 90 9.12 7.62 -7.51
N ASP A 91 9.23 6.63 -8.39
CA ASP A 91 10.49 6.28 -9.06
C ASP A 91 11.07 7.43 -9.87
N ARG A 92 10.21 8.21 -10.53
CA ARG A 92 10.63 9.41 -11.27
C ARG A 92 11.06 10.57 -10.38
N THR A 93 10.71 10.56 -9.10
CA THR A 93 10.95 11.70 -8.18
C THR A 93 11.97 11.42 -7.10
N ILE A 94 12.28 10.14 -6.81
CA ILE A 94 13.11 9.75 -5.66
C ILE A 94 14.47 10.46 -5.62
N ASP A 95 15.17 10.60 -6.74
CA ASP A 95 16.47 11.26 -6.78
C ASP A 95 16.38 12.75 -6.41
N ASP A 96 15.35 13.43 -6.91
CA ASP A 96 15.12 14.85 -6.63
C ASP A 96 14.55 15.07 -5.23
N LEU A 97 13.79 14.10 -4.71
CA LEU A 97 13.33 14.05 -3.32
C LEU A 97 14.53 13.95 -2.37
N VAL A 98 15.48 13.06 -2.65
CA VAL A 98 16.71 12.89 -1.87
C VAL A 98 17.58 14.15 -1.90
N LYS A 99 17.78 14.75 -3.09
CA LYS A 99 18.53 16.01 -3.23
C LYS A 99 17.87 17.14 -2.43
N ALA A 100 16.55 17.29 -2.53
CA ALA A 100 15.81 18.33 -1.80
C ALA A 100 15.87 18.11 -0.29
N ALA A 101 15.72 16.88 0.20
CA ALA A 101 15.83 16.56 1.61
C ALA A 101 17.21 16.91 2.18
N ARG A 102 18.30 16.61 1.46
CA ARG A 102 19.66 16.98 1.88
C ARG A 102 19.90 18.49 1.89
N LEU A 103 19.31 19.22 0.95
CA LEU A 103 19.50 20.67 0.83
C LEU A 103 18.65 21.47 1.81
N PHE A 104 17.41 21.06 2.04
CA PHE A 104 16.41 21.79 2.81
C PHE A 104 16.08 21.16 4.17
N GLY A 105 16.65 20.00 4.48
CA GLY A 105 16.43 19.24 5.73
C GLY A 105 15.21 18.33 5.72
N VAL A 106 14.26 18.55 4.81
CA VAL A 106 13.05 17.74 4.62
C VAL A 106 12.61 17.82 3.17
N SER A 107 11.94 16.78 2.67
CA SER A 107 11.20 16.83 1.42
C SER A 107 9.96 15.95 1.51
N ILE A 108 8.92 16.31 0.76
CA ILE A 108 7.62 15.63 0.75
C ILE A 108 7.30 15.16 -0.66
N PHE A 109 6.83 13.93 -0.79
CA PHE A 109 6.16 13.40 -1.96
C PHE A 109 4.71 13.07 -1.61
N SER A 110 3.76 13.55 -2.41
CA SER A 110 2.34 13.22 -2.24
C SER A 110 1.73 12.87 -3.58
N GLN A 111 1.14 11.69 -3.66
CA GLN A 111 0.53 11.15 -4.87
C GLN A 111 -0.91 10.78 -4.66
N LYS A 112 -1.73 11.02 -5.68
CA LYS A 112 -3.13 10.60 -5.74
C LYS A 112 -3.43 9.76 -6.96
N ASN A 113 -4.64 9.20 -6.99
CA ASN A 113 -5.22 8.50 -8.13
C ASN A 113 -4.37 7.31 -8.59
N ALA A 114 -3.80 6.59 -7.63
CA ALA A 114 -3.02 5.39 -7.87
C ALA A 114 -3.85 4.12 -7.59
N TYR A 115 -3.35 2.99 -8.06
CA TYR A 115 -3.72 1.68 -7.53
C TYR A 115 -3.02 1.41 -6.19
N THR A 116 -3.31 0.28 -5.52
CA THR A 116 -2.61 -0.12 -4.29
C THR A 116 -1.09 -0.21 -4.51
N CYS A 117 -0.30 -0.05 -3.43
CA CYS A 117 1.16 0.04 -3.52
C CYS A 117 1.91 -1.18 -2.98
N GLY A 118 1.22 -2.23 -2.53
CA GLY A 118 1.86 -3.41 -1.92
C GLY A 118 2.57 -3.07 -0.61
N ALA A 119 3.84 -3.47 -0.48
CA ALA A 119 4.66 -3.19 0.70
C ALA A 119 5.03 -1.69 0.77
N LEU A 120 4.60 -0.99 1.82
CA LEU A 120 4.88 0.43 1.98
C LEU A 120 6.34 0.67 2.39
N GLY A 121 6.95 -0.31 3.08
CA GLY A 121 8.37 -0.36 3.42
C GLY A 121 9.30 -0.27 2.20
N TYR A 122 8.84 -0.65 1.01
CA TYR A 122 9.59 -0.52 -0.23
C TYR A 122 9.99 0.94 -0.52
N PHE A 123 9.09 1.89 -0.24
CA PHE A 123 9.31 3.31 -0.52
C PHE A 123 10.24 3.95 0.52
N THR A 124 9.95 3.72 1.80
CA THR A 124 10.73 4.28 2.92
C THR A 124 12.12 3.66 3.01
N GLY A 125 12.24 2.35 2.81
CA GLY A 125 13.48 1.60 2.80
C GLY A 125 14.46 2.13 1.76
N ARG A 126 14.00 2.39 0.53
CA ARG A 126 14.82 2.98 -0.54
C ARG A 126 15.36 4.37 -0.21
N LEU A 127 14.61 5.17 0.57
CA LEU A 127 15.12 6.46 1.07
C LEU A 127 16.12 6.28 2.21
N ALA A 128 15.92 5.28 3.06
CA ALA A 128 16.85 4.95 4.13
C ALA A 128 18.19 4.40 3.63
N GLU A 129 18.18 3.63 2.53
CA GLU A 129 19.40 3.24 1.81
C GLU A 129 20.19 4.45 1.29
N GLN A 130 19.53 5.58 1.05
CA GLN A 130 20.14 6.86 0.66
C GLN A 130 20.57 7.72 1.86
N GLY A 131 20.51 7.18 3.08
CA GLY A 131 20.92 7.86 4.30
C GLY A 131 19.87 8.81 4.88
N LEU A 132 18.59 8.65 4.52
CA LEU A 132 17.50 9.51 4.99
C LEU A 132 16.56 8.78 5.94
N VAL A 133 16.14 9.45 7.02
CA VAL A 133 14.96 9.01 7.78
C VAL A 133 13.73 9.31 6.95
N SER A 134 12.80 8.37 6.85
CA SER A 134 11.60 8.49 6.03
C SER A 134 10.37 7.94 6.76
N PHE A 135 9.21 8.48 6.40
CA PHE A 135 7.91 8.04 6.88
C PHE A 135 6.98 7.97 5.67
N ALA A 136 6.11 6.98 5.60
CA ALA A 136 5.09 6.90 4.55
C ALA A 136 3.74 6.48 5.09
N ALA A 137 2.69 6.89 4.38
CA ALA A 137 1.30 6.55 4.66
C ALA A 137 0.55 6.30 3.34
N THR A 138 -0.30 5.29 3.31
CA THR A 138 -1.21 5.04 2.18
C THR A 138 -2.57 4.56 2.69
N ASN A 139 -3.58 4.57 1.81
CA ASN A 139 -4.91 4.10 2.09
C ASN A 139 -5.43 3.20 0.94
N GLY A 140 -6.68 2.77 1.06
CA GLY A 140 -7.35 1.92 0.08
C GLY A 140 -8.83 1.78 0.42
N PRO A 141 -9.53 0.74 -0.04
CA PRO A 141 -10.96 0.55 0.26
C PRO A 141 -11.23 0.29 1.73
N ALA A 142 -12.38 0.76 2.24
CA ALA A 142 -12.74 0.64 3.65
C ALA A 142 -12.93 -0.82 4.10
N LEU A 143 -12.19 -1.21 5.14
CA LEU A 143 -12.22 -2.54 5.79
C LEU A 143 -12.20 -2.45 7.33
N LEU A 144 -11.73 -1.34 7.89
CA LEU A 144 -11.46 -1.12 9.31
C LEU A 144 -12.53 -0.22 9.93
N ALA A 145 -13.05 -0.63 11.09
CA ALA A 145 -13.95 0.20 11.87
C ALA A 145 -13.21 1.42 12.44
N GLY A 146 -13.81 2.60 12.28
CA GLY A 146 -13.34 3.81 12.94
C GLY A 146 -13.62 3.80 14.45
N SER A 147 -13.01 4.73 15.18
CA SER A 147 -13.30 4.98 16.59
C SER A 147 -14.81 5.13 16.82
N GLY A 148 -15.42 4.24 17.62
CA GLY A 148 -16.84 4.28 17.94
C GLY A 148 -17.78 3.92 16.77
N SER A 149 -17.23 3.55 15.61
CA SER A 149 -17.99 2.98 14.50
C SER A 149 -18.00 1.46 14.61
N VAL A 150 -19.07 0.85 14.11
CA VAL A 150 -19.16 -0.60 13.89
C VAL A 150 -19.16 -0.99 12.40
N LYS A 151 -19.12 0.01 11.53
CA LYS A 151 -19.01 -0.15 10.07
C LYS A 151 -17.59 0.15 9.62
N PRO A 152 -17.12 -0.45 8.51
CA PRO A 152 -15.87 -0.05 7.88
C PRO A 152 -15.90 1.45 7.51
N VAL A 153 -14.86 2.18 7.88
CA VAL A 153 -14.67 3.60 7.56
C VAL A 153 -13.29 3.85 6.95
N TYR A 154 -12.28 3.15 7.43
CA TYR A 154 -10.90 3.26 6.97
C TYR A 154 -10.48 2.00 6.23
N CYS A 155 -9.44 2.08 5.41
CA CYS A 155 -8.69 0.89 5.02
C CYS A 155 -7.90 0.37 6.23
N THR A 156 -7.13 -0.69 6.02
CA THR A 156 -6.10 -1.14 6.95
C THR A 156 -5.05 -0.06 7.25
N ASN A 157 -4.99 1.02 6.45
CA ASN A 157 -4.24 2.25 6.70
C ASN A 157 -2.82 2.01 7.20
N PRO A 158 -1.95 1.42 6.35
CA PRO A 158 -0.59 1.17 6.74
C PRO A 158 0.25 2.43 6.81
N MET A 159 1.23 2.38 7.70
CA MET A 159 2.28 3.37 7.84
C MET A 159 3.62 2.65 7.82
N SER A 160 4.62 3.30 7.23
CA SER A 160 5.99 2.82 7.26
C SER A 160 6.91 3.90 7.80
N PHE A 161 7.92 3.48 8.55
CA PHE A 161 9.01 4.32 9.02
C PHE A 161 10.32 3.61 8.73
N ALA A 162 11.29 4.30 8.14
CA ALA A 162 12.62 3.76 7.94
C ALA A 162 13.71 4.74 8.38
N SER A 163 14.82 4.18 8.84
CA SER A 163 16.01 4.94 9.24
C SER A 163 17.27 4.23 8.76
N PRO A 164 18.28 4.97 8.26
CA PRO A 164 19.56 4.39 7.93
C PRO A 164 20.23 3.79 9.17
N ALA A 165 21.04 2.77 8.95
CA ALA A 165 21.97 2.21 9.92
C ALA A 165 23.42 2.57 9.50
N ALA A 166 24.33 2.73 10.47
CA ALA A 166 25.74 2.96 10.17
C ALA A 166 26.39 1.73 9.51
N ASP A 167 26.03 0.54 10.00
CA ASP A 167 26.46 -0.74 9.49
C ASP A 167 25.23 -1.65 9.28
N GLY A 168 25.15 -2.34 8.15
CA GLY A 168 24.07 -3.29 7.84
C GLY A 168 22.85 -2.66 7.15
N PRO A 169 21.75 -3.42 7.02
CA PRO A 169 20.54 -2.95 6.36
C PRO A 169 19.83 -1.86 7.18
N PRO A 170 19.03 -0.98 6.53
CA PRO A 170 18.23 0.01 7.23
C PRO A 170 17.25 -0.61 8.23
N LEU A 171 16.91 0.14 9.27
CA LEU A 171 15.73 -0.16 10.08
C LEU A 171 14.49 0.17 9.24
N VAL A 172 13.59 -0.80 9.07
CA VAL A 172 12.29 -0.61 8.43
C VAL A 172 11.20 -1.14 9.36
N ILE A 173 10.20 -0.30 9.63
CA ILE A 173 8.95 -0.66 10.26
C ILE A 173 7.88 -0.46 9.19
N ASP A 174 7.15 -1.52 8.83
CA ASP A 174 6.01 -1.46 7.91
C ASP A 174 4.84 -2.19 8.57
N GLN A 175 3.78 -1.45 8.90
CA GLN A 175 2.66 -2.00 9.63
C GLN A 175 1.33 -1.36 9.27
N SER A 176 0.27 -2.17 9.36
CA SER A 176 -1.11 -1.73 9.26
C SER A 176 -1.61 -1.13 10.58
N SER A 177 -2.61 -0.25 10.50
CA SER A 177 -3.38 0.19 11.65
C SER A 177 -4.44 -0.82 12.14
N SER A 178 -4.68 -1.92 11.41
CA SER A 178 -5.57 -3.00 11.84
C SER A 178 -4.87 -4.01 12.76
N ALA A 179 -5.63 -4.69 13.62
CA ALA A 179 -5.12 -5.68 14.58
C ALA A 179 -4.49 -6.91 13.91
N THR A 180 -4.81 -7.15 12.64
CA THR A 180 -4.25 -8.21 11.79
C THR A 180 -4.33 -7.77 10.33
N ALA A 181 -3.68 -8.47 9.41
CA ALA A 181 -3.89 -8.28 7.98
C ALA A 181 -5.20 -8.92 7.51
N PHE A 182 -5.91 -8.29 6.57
CA PHE A 182 -7.18 -8.82 6.04
C PHE A 182 -7.04 -10.25 5.47
N VAL A 183 -5.91 -10.53 4.82
CA VAL A 183 -5.59 -11.85 4.27
C VAL A 183 -5.56 -12.95 5.32
N ASN A 184 -5.25 -12.64 6.59
CA ASN A 184 -5.29 -13.62 7.68
C ASN A 184 -6.73 -14.01 8.02
N ILE A 185 -7.67 -13.06 8.00
CA ILE A 185 -9.09 -13.33 8.21
C ILE A 185 -9.65 -14.14 7.03
N ARG A 186 -9.31 -13.74 5.79
CA ARG A 186 -9.71 -14.48 4.59
C ARG A 186 -9.23 -15.93 4.63
N LYS A 187 -7.95 -16.14 4.93
CA LYS A 187 -7.38 -17.49 5.07
C LYS A 187 -8.05 -18.29 6.18
N ALA A 188 -8.33 -17.67 7.33
CA ALA A 188 -9.05 -18.33 8.41
C ALA A 188 -10.46 -18.76 7.99
N ALA A 189 -11.15 -17.97 7.16
CA ALA A 189 -12.45 -18.31 6.61
C ALA A 189 -12.37 -19.50 5.63
N GLU A 190 -11.36 -19.50 4.74
CA GLU A 190 -11.10 -20.60 3.81
C GLU A 190 -10.76 -21.91 4.54
N ASP A 191 -9.97 -21.82 5.61
CA ASP A 191 -9.57 -22.95 6.46
C ASP A 191 -10.67 -23.40 7.45
N GLY A 192 -11.73 -22.61 7.62
CA GLY A 192 -12.77 -22.83 8.64
C GLY A 192 -12.25 -22.76 10.08
N LYS A 193 -11.21 -21.94 10.35
CA LYS A 193 -10.59 -21.79 11.66
C LYS A 193 -10.98 -20.47 12.33
N ASN A 194 -11.27 -20.51 13.62
CA ASN A 194 -11.58 -19.31 14.39
C ASN A 194 -10.42 -18.30 14.37
N ILE A 195 -10.75 -17.01 14.33
CA ILE A 195 -9.79 -15.91 14.50
C ILE A 195 -9.68 -15.50 15.98
N PRO A 196 -8.54 -14.94 16.40
CA PRO A 196 -8.41 -14.36 17.73
C PRO A 196 -9.46 -13.28 18.03
N GLU A 197 -9.82 -13.14 19.31
CA GLU A 197 -10.63 -12.03 19.78
C GLU A 197 -9.96 -10.68 19.48
N GLY A 198 -10.77 -9.65 19.23
CA GLY A 198 -10.27 -8.30 18.95
C GLY A 198 -9.76 -8.07 17.53
N TRP A 199 -9.91 -9.05 16.62
CA TRP A 199 -9.56 -8.86 15.20
C TRP A 199 -10.67 -8.23 14.38
N ALA A 200 -11.93 -8.58 14.65
CA ALA A 200 -13.06 -8.17 13.81
C ALA A 200 -14.39 -8.08 14.56
N LEU A 201 -15.31 -7.37 13.91
CA LEU A 201 -16.73 -7.31 14.19
C LEU A 201 -17.49 -8.06 13.08
N ASP A 202 -18.67 -8.59 13.40
CA ASP A 202 -19.62 -9.11 12.42
C ASP A 202 -20.41 -7.98 11.71
N ALA A 203 -21.29 -8.34 10.79
CA ALA A 203 -22.13 -7.40 10.05
C ALA A 203 -23.12 -6.58 10.92
N SER A 204 -23.40 -7.04 12.15
CA SER A 204 -24.24 -6.34 13.12
C SER A 204 -23.41 -5.45 14.06
N GLY A 205 -22.08 -5.49 13.96
CA GLY A 205 -21.17 -4.72 14.80
C GLY A 205 -20.76 -5.40 16.10
N ASN A 206 -21.04 -6.69 16.26
CA ASN A 206 -20.65 -7.43 17.47
C ASN A 206 -19.25 -8.04 17.30
N PRO A 207 -18.39 -8.05 18.34
CA PRO A 207 -17.13 -8.78 18.31
C PRO A 207 -17.33 -10.24 17.92
N THR A 208 -16.48 -10.75 17.03
CA THR A 208 -16.59 -12.13 16.54
C THR A 208 -15.24 -12.81 16.42
N THR A 209 -15.24 -14.12 16.67
CA THR A 209 -14.12 -15.04 16.36
C THR A 209 -14.44 -15.96 15.18
N ASP A 210 -15.65 -15.86 14.62
CA ASP A 210 -16.04 -16.55 13.39
C ASP A 210 -15.50 -15.79 12.18
N PRO A 211 -14.56 -16.37 11.41
CA PRO A 211 -13.99 -15.70 10.25
C PRO A 211 -15.01 -15.43 9.13
N ALA A 212 -16.02 -16.28 8.95
CA ALA A 212 -17.03 -16.08 7.91
C ALA A 212 -17.97 -14.91 8.24
N ALA A 213 -18.26 -14.71 9.53
CA ALA A 213 -18.94 -13.52 10.02
C ALA A 213 -18.07 -12.26 9.89
N ALA A 214 -16.78 -12.37 10.24
CA ALA A 214 -15.80 -11.28 10.13
C ALA A 214 -15.63 -10.76 8.69
N MET A 215 -15.62 -11.65 7.69
CA MET A 215 -15.53 -11.29 6.27
C MET A 215 -16.71 -10.42 5.78
N LYS A 216 -17.82 -10.36 6.52
CA LYS A 216 -19.01 -9.54 6.22
C LYS A 216 -19.13 -8.31 7.11
N GLY A 217 -18.22 -8.13 8.07
CA GLY A 217 -18.25 -7.06 9.05
C GLY A 217 -17.09 -6.08 8.83
N ALA A 218 -16.39 -5.76 9.92
CA ALA A 218 -15.30 -4.79 9.92
C ALA A 218 -14.11 -5.30 10.73
N MET A 219 -12.89 -4.97 10.31
CA MET A 219 -11.70 -5.19 11.10
C MET A 219 -11.64 -4.21 12.27
N LEU A 220 -10.92 -4.58 13.32
CA LEU A 220 -10.63 -3.71 14.46
C LEU A 220 -9.19 -3.18 14.40
N ALA A 221 -8.97 -1.99 14.94
CA ALA A 221 -7.66 -1.36 14.98
C ALA A 221 -6.76 -1.95 16.08
N PHE A 222 -5.45 -1.97 15.85
CA PHE A 222 -4.50 -2.41 16.88
C PHE A 222 -4.59 -1.47 18.10
N GLY A 223 -4.47 -2.01 19.32
CA GLY A 223 -4.56 -1.19 20.53
C GLY A 223 -5.88 -0.40 20.67
N GLY A 224 -6.94 -0.84 20.00
CA GLY A 224 -8.28 -0.25 20.06
C GLY A 224 -8.30 1.22 19.60
N GLN A 225 -8.87 2.08 20.44
CA GLN A 225 -9.08 3.50 20.14
C GLN A 225 -7.81 4.23 19.68
N ARG A 226 -6.64 3.88 20.23
CA ARG A 226 -5.38 4.54 19.86
C ARG A 226 -4.94 4.18 18.44
N GLY A 227 -5.05 2.91 18.03
CA GLY A 227 -4.79 2.53 16.64
C GLY A 227 -5.84 3.10 15.69
N ALA A 228 -7.10 3.23 16.11
CA ALA A 228 -8.12 3.87 15.30
C ALA A 228 -7.82 5.36 15.04
N ASN A 229 -7.26 6.06 16.04
CA ASN A 229 -6.78 7.43 15.85
C ASN A 229 -5.58 7.50 14.89
N ILE A 230 -4.67 6.52 14.97
CA ILE A 230 -3.53 6.44 14.04
C ILE A 230 -4.01 6.14 12.61
N ALA A 231 -4.99 5.24 12.45
CA ALA A 231 -5.63 4.99 11.16
C ALA A 231 -6.19 6.28 10.56
N LEU A 232 -6.87 7.10 11.37
CA LEU A 232 -7.37 8.41 10.91
C LEU A 232 -6.23 9.35 10.49
N MET A 233 -5.11 9.39 11.23
CA MET A 233 -3.94 10.19 10.83
C MET A 233 -3.40 9.74 9.47
N VAL A 234 -3.26 8.43 9.27
CA VAL A 234 -2.84 7.84 7.99
C VAL A 234 -3.82 8.22 6.89
N GLU A 235 -5.13 8.16 7.14
CA GLU A 235 -6.16 8.55 6.18
C GLU A 235 -6.02 10.02 5.75
N VAL A 236 -5.80 10.93 6.70
CA VAL A 236 -5.59 12.35 6.41
C VAL A 236 -4.32 12.57 5.59
N LEU A 237 -3.22 11.87 5.89
CA LEU A 237 -1.97 12.00 5.14
C LEU A 237 -2.11 11.42 3.72
N ALA A 238 -2.65 10.21 3.61
CA ALA A 238 -2.75 9.49 2.37
C ALA A 238 -3.81 10.07 1.43
N ALA A 239 -5.02 10.36 1.90
CA ALA A 239 -6.13 10.87 1.09
C ALA A 239 -6.31 12.38 1.20
N GLY A 240 -6.36 12.89 2.44
CA GLY A 240 -6.66 14.30 2.70
C GLY A 240 -5.62 15.27 2.11
N ILE A 241 -4.33 14.98 2.28
CA ILE A 241 -3.24 15.82 1.75
C ILE A 241 -3.06 15.61 0.24
N SER A 242 -3.08 14.37 -0.23
CA SER A 242 -2.83 14.08 -1.65
C SER A 242 -3.99 14.48 -2.56
N GLY A 243 -5.22 14.53 -2.03
CA GLY A 243 -6.45 14.64 -2.81
C GLY A 243 -6.86 13.34 -3.49
N ALA A 244 -6.40 12.20 -2.98
CA ALA A 244 -6.88 10.88 -3.37
C ALA A 244 -8.27 10.57 -2.79
N ASN A 245 -8.86 9.45 -3.19
CA ASN A 245 -10.11 8.99 -2.59
C ASN A 245 -9.89 8.65 -1.11
N TRP A 246 -10.83 9.07 -0.27
CA TRP A 246 -10.96 8.53 1.08
C TRP A 246 -11.37 7.06 0.99
N SER A 247 -11.08 6.27 2.03
CA SER A 247 -11.39 4.83 2.04
C SER A 247 -12.86 4.49 1.82
N LEU A 248 -13.77 5.37 2.23
CA LEU A 248 -15.20 5.24 1.99
C LEU A 248 -15.59 5.42 0.52
N ASP A 249 -14.80 6.21 -0.23
CA ASP A 249 -15.03 6.54 -1.63
C ASP A 249 -14.22 5.64 -2.58
N ALA A 250 -13.21 4.93 -2.06
CA ALA A 250 -12.36 4.03 -2.82
C ALA A 250 -13.09 2.72 -3.16
N PRO A 251 -13.34 2.41 -4.45
CA PRO A 251 -13.93 1.13 -4.85
C PRO A 251 -12.98 -0.03 -4.59
N SER A 252 -13.51 -1.26 -4.58
CA SER A 252 -12.69 -2.47 -4.39
C SER A 252 -11.51 -2.51 -5.37
N PHE A 253 -10.31 -2.86 -4.87
CA PHE A 253 -9.16 -3.04 -5.75
C PHE A 253 -9.20 -4.38 -6.50
N THR A 254 -9.83 -5.42 -5.94
CA THR A 254 -9.92 -6.76 -6.55
C THR A 254 -11.14 -6.95 -7.46
N GLY A 255 -12.08 -6.02 -7.51
CA GLY A 255 -13.36 -6.22 -8.20
C GLY A 255 -13.92 -4.95 -8.84
N GLY A 256 -14.83 -5.12 -9.80
CA GLY A 256 -15.38 -4.00 -10.56
C GLY A 256 -14.45 -3.51 -11.67
N LYS A 257 -14.73 -2.33 -12.21
CA LYS A 257 -14.00 -1.73 -13.33
C LYS A 257 -13.17 -0.50 -12.94
N ASP A 258 -13.44 0.07 -11.78
CA ASP A 258 -12.84 1.33 -11.36
C ASP A 258 -11.57 1.09 -10.54
N SER A 259 -10.59 1.97 -10.71
CA SER A 259 -9.40 2.01 -9.86
C SER A 259 -9.78 2.51 -8.46
N PRO A 260 -9.17 2.00 -7.37
CA PRO A 260 -9.43 2.50 -6.02
C PRO A 260 -9.06 3.98 -5.87
N GLY A 261 -8.14 4.50 -6.69
CA GLY A 261 -7.73 5.91 -6.65
C GLY A 261 -7.08 6.28 -5.31
N THR A 262 -6.21 5.40 -4.79
CA THR A 262 -5.53 5.54 -3.50
C THR A 262 -4.49 6.65 -3.54
N GLY A 263 -4.06 7.06 -2.34
CA GLY A 263 -2.99 8.02 -2.17
C GLY A 263 -1.73 7.42 -1.54
N LEU A 264 -0.59 8.03 -1.81
CA LEU A 264 0.70 7.72 -1.20
C LEU A 264 1.32 9.03 -0.71
N PHE A 265 1.65 9.09 0.57
CA PHE A 265 2.37 10.20 1.21
C PHE A 265 3.72 9.68 1.70
N VAL A 266 4.80 10.40 1.40
CA VAL A 266 6.18 10.11 1.83
C VAL A 266 6.87 11.41 2.26
#